data_AF-A0A9X5U8Z5-F1
#
_entry.id   AF-A0A9X5U8Z5-F1
#
_cell.length_a   1.000
_cell.length_b   1.000
_cell.length_c   1.000
_cell.angle_alpha   90.00
_cell.angle_beta   90.00
_cell.angle_gamma   90.00
#
_symmetry.space_group_name_H-M   'P 1'
#
loop_
_entity.id
_entity.type
_entity.pdbx_description
1 polymer ?
#
loop_
_entity_poly.entity_id
_entity_poly.type
_entity_poly.pdbx_seq_one_letter_code
_entity_poly.pdbx_strand_id
1 'polypeptide(L)'
;MLGLPPHIDACLFDLDGVLTSTAEVHARAWKEMFDGFLENWASRSGDPEEPFDIERDYESYVDGLPRLDGVRSFLASRDIHLPEGTDGDPPSALTVHALGNRKNILVLNKITEDGVQPYPGSRPYLEACAGAGKARALVSSSANAGEVARASGLADLLQVRVDGETIAQRGLAGKPAPDTFLAAARELGVPPERAAVFEDAEAGVAAGRAGGFGYVVGLDRVGHGHADALRAHGADVVVTDLGDLLADAYPPPPPSTTDAAGGRARGRAASRAGRGR
;
A
#
# COMPACT_ATOMS: atom_id res chain seq x y z
N MET A 1 10.46 -2.70 -22.31
CA MET A 1 11.23 -3.31 -21.19
C MET A 1 10.39 -3.09 -19.93
N LEU A 2 10.42 -3.95 -18.91
CA LEU A 2 9.46 -3.84 -17.77
C LEU A 2 9.89 -2.87 -16.65
N GLY A 3 11.04 -2.23 -16.74
CA GLY A 3 11.59 -1.41 -15.65
C GLY A 3 11.99 -2.22 -14.40
N LEU A 4 12.06 -3.55 -14.53
CA LEU A 4 12.39 -4.47 -13.43
C LEU A 4 13.80 -5.05 -13.59
N PRO A 5 14.48 -5.37 -12.47
CA PRO A 5 15.71 -6.15 -12.51
C PRO A 5 15.50 -7.50 -13.24
N PRO A 6 16.52 -8.01 -13.95
CA PRO A 6 16.37 -9.19 -14.81
C PRO A 6 16.07 -10.49 -14.06
N HIS A 7 16.33 -10.53 -12.74
CA HIS A 7 16.10 -11.70 -11.89
C HIS A 7 14.67 -11.81 -11.35
N ILE A 8 13.84 -10.78 -11.54
CA ILE A 8 12.45 -10.77 -11.10
C ILE A 8 11.60 -11.62 -12.05
N ASP A 9 10.86 -12.58 -11.53
CA ASP A 9 9.96 -13.48 -12.23
C ASP A 9 8.48 -13.31 -11.87
N ALA A 10 8.18 -12.64 -10.76
CA ALA A 10 6.82 -12.37 -10.33
C ALA A 10 6.60 -10.90 -9.98
N CYS A 11 5.39 -10.41 -10.21
CA CYS A 11 4.93 -9.08 -9.88
C CYS A 11 3.68 -9.21 -8.98
N LEU A 12 3.78 -8.72 -7.75
CA LEU A 12 2.73 -8.78 -6.74
C LEU A 12 2.22 -7.35 -6.53
N PHE A 13 1.00 -7.10 -6.97
CA PHE A 13 0.41 -5.77 -6.99
C PHE A 13 -0.57 -5.60 -5.85
N ASP A 14 -0.48 -4.49 -5.12
CA ASP A 14 -1.67 -3.99 -4.44
C ASP A 14 -2.75 -3.56 -5.45
N LEU A 15 -3.94 -3.28 -4.95
CA LEU A 15 -5.10 -2.91 -5.75
C LEU A 15 -5.37 -1.41 -5.69
N ASP A 16 -5.68 -0.93 -4.49
CA ASP A 16 -6.13 0.43 -4.25
C ASP A 16 -4.91 1.34 -4.39
N GLY A 17 -4.98 2.36 -5.25
CA GLY A 17 -3.84 3.24 -5.46
C GLY A 17 -2.68 2.62 -6.27
N VAL A 18 -2.68 1.32 -6.56
CA VAL A 18 -1.72 0.73 -7.51
C VAL A 18 -2.37 0.42 -8.85
N LEU A 19 -3.37 -0.46 -8.86
CA LEU A 19 -4.04 -0.87 -10.10
C LEU A 19 -5.27 -0.03 -10.39
N THR A 20 -6.01 0.39 -9.36
CA THR A 20 -7.29 1.12 -9.46
C THR A 20 -7.31 2.35 -8.57
N SER A 21 -8.04 3.40 -8.99
CA SER A 21 -8.16 4.65 -8.21
C SER A 21 -9.20 4.57 -7.08
N THR A 22 -9.39 3.38 -6.51
CA THR A 22 -10.41 3.09 -5.49
C THR A 22 -10.04 3.56 -4.08
N ALA A 23 -8.80 4.01 -3.88
CA ALA A 23 -8.37 4.68 -2.64
C ALA A 23 -9.28 5.87 -2.30
N GLU A 24 -9.65 6.72 -3.27
CA GLU A 24 -10.58 7.84 -3.06
C GLU A 24 -11.98 7.38 -2.64
N VAL A 25 -12.45 6.25 -3.19
CA VAL A 25 -13.73 5.65 -2.83
C VAL A 25 -13.69 5.16 -1.38
N HIS A 26 -12.59 4.53 -0.99
CA HIS A 26 -12.36 4.07 0.37
C HIS A 26 -12.26 5.25 1.36
N ALA A 27 -11.49 6.29 1.03
CA ALA A 27 -11.34 7.49 1.85
C ALA A 27 -12.68 8.17 2.12
N ARG A 28 -13.52 8.36 1.08
CA ARG A 28 -14.87 8.92 1.24
C ARG A 28 -15.77 8.04 2.11
N ALA A 29 -15.71 6.72 1.96
CA ALA A 29 -16.51 5.80 2.76
C ALA A 29 -16.07 5.75 4.23
N TRP A 30 -14.77 5.84 4.49
CA TRP A 30 -14.22 5.97 5.84
C TRP A 30 -14.67 7.27 6.50
N LYS A 31 -14.51 8.40 5.80
CA LYS A 31 -14.94 9.71 6.29
C LYS A 31 -16.42 9.71 6.64
N GLU A 32 -17.28 9.28 5.73
CA GLU A 32 -18.73 9.25 5.96
C GLU A 32 -19.11 8.36 7.17
N MET A 33 -18.46 7.21 7.31
CA MET A 33 -18.69 6.31 8.44
C MET A 33 -18.22 6.91 9.77
N PHE A 34 -17.00 7.43 9.82
CA PHE A 34 -16.42 7.98 11.04
C PHE A 34 -17.09 9.29 11.44
N ASP A 35 -17.36 10.20 10.51
CA ASP A 35 -18.05 11.46 10.81
C ASP A 35 -19.43 11.17 11.45
N GLY A 36 -20.21 10.26 10.85
CA GLY A 36 -21.50 9.86 11.41
C GLY A 36 -21.38 9.17 12.77
N PHE A 37 -20.30 8.40 13.01
CA PHE A 37 -20.01 7.82 14.31
C PHE A 37 -19.62 8.88 15.35
N LEU A 38 -18.68 9.77 15.03
CA LEU A 38 -18.14 10.78 15.92
C LEU A 38 -19.20 11.81 16.31
N GLU A 39 -20.08 12.20 15.38
CA GLU A 39 -21.25 13.03 15.69
C GLU A 39 -22.18 12.34 16.72
N ASN A 40 -22.47 11.05 16.52
CA ASN A 40 -23.28 10.30 17.47
C ASN A 40 -22.56 10.11 18.81
N TRP A 41 -21.25 9.89 18.80
CA TRP A 41 -20.43 9.71 19.98
C TRP A 41 -20.36 10.99 20.82
N ALA A 42 -20.05 12.13 20.19
CA ALA A 42 -20.01 13.44 20.83
C ALA A 42 -21.33 13.80 21.51
N SER A 43 -22.47 13.46 20.89
CA SER A 43 -23.79 13.67 21.47
C SER A 43 -24.03 12.88 22.77
N ARG A 44 -23.28 11.79 23.00
CA ARG A 44 -23.39 10.93 24.18
C ARG A 44 -22.32 11.23 25.24
N SER A 45 -21.08 11.50 24.82
CA SER A 45 -19.97 11.81 25.72
C SER A 45 -20.05 13.23 26.27
N GLY A 46 -20.62 14.16 25.50
CA GLY A 46 -20.69 15.58 25.84
C GLY A 46 -19.47 16.39 25.38
N ASP A 47 -18.47 15.74 24.79
CA ASP A 47 -17.27 16.37 24.25
C ASP A 47 -17.31 16.35 22.72
N PRO A 48 -17.02 17.49 22.05
CA PRO A 48 -16.99 17.55 20.60
C PRO A 48 -15.79 16.78 20.05
N GLU A 49 -16.04 15.90 19.09
CA GLU A 49 -15.00 15.21 18.34
C GLU A 49 -14.73 15.94 17.02
N GLU A 50 -13.45 16.10 16.68
CA GLU A 50 -13.07 16.59 15.36
C GLU A 50 -13.42 15.54 14.29
N PRO A 51 -14.05 15.92 13.16
CA PRO A 51 -14.32 14.99 12.06
C PRO A 51 -13.08 14.23 11.56
N PHE A 52 -13.33 13.15 10.83
CA PHE A 52 -12.27 12.42 10.13
C PHE A 52 -11.73 13.27 8.99
N ASP A 53 -10.44 13.55 9.01
CA ASP A 53 -9.76 14.31 7.96
C ASP A 53 -9.12 13.35 6.96
N ILE A 54 -9.48 13.45 5.67
CA ILE A 54 -8.95 12.53 4.65
C ILE A 54 -7.45 12.76 4.43
N GLU A 55 -6.97 14.00 4.50
CA GLU A 55 -5.55 14.29 4.23
C GLU A 55 -4.66 13.84 5.39
N ARG A 56 -5.12 14.02 6.62
CA ARG A 56 -4.33 13.70 7.82
C ARG A 56 -4.56 12.28 8.35
N ASP A 57 -5.82 11.86 8.46
CA ASP A 57 -6.19 10.66 9.21
C ASP A 57 -6.23 9.40 8.33
N TYR A 58 -6.40 9.52 7.01
CA TYR A 58 -6.49 8.37 6.11
C TYR A 58 -5.18 7.59 6.05
N GLU A 59 -4.11 8.24 5.58
CA GLU A 59 -2.77 7.66 5.44
C GLU A 59 -2.25 7.18 6.80
N SER A 60 -2.45 7.97 7.85
CA SER A 60 -1.90 7.68 9.17
C SER A 60 -2.53 6.47 9.86
N TYR A 61 -3.83 6.21 9.66
CA TYR A 61 -4.57 5.29 10.54
C TYR A 61 -5.31 4.17 9.83
N VAL A 62 -5.66 4.30 8.55
CA VAL A 62 -6.52 3.30 7.89
C VAL A 62 -5.99 2.80 6.56
N ASP A 63 -5.12 3.55 5.90
CA ASP A 63 -4.66 3.16 4.57
C ASP A 63 -3.78 1.91 4.61
N GLY A 64 -3.96 1.03 3.62
CA GLY A 64 -3.30 -0.27 3.55
C GLY A 64 -3.68 -1.30 4.64
N LEU A 65 -4.44 -0.91 5.68
CA LEU A 65 -4.80 -1.81 6.79
C LEU A 65 -6.05 -2.65 6.50
N PRO A 66 -6.16 -3.87 7.08
CA PRO A 66 -7.42 -4.59 7.12
C PRO A 66 -8.52 -3.76 7.76
N ARG A 67 -9.76 -3.92 7.28
CA ARG A 67 -10.88 -3.05 7.65
C ARG A 67 -11.09 -2.90 9.16
N LEU A 68 -11.06 -3.99 9.92
CA LEU A 68 -11.26 -3.91 11.37
C LEU A 68 -10.05 -3.27 12.07
N ASP A 69 -8.84 -3.52 11.57
CA ASP A 69 -7.62 -2.90 12.10
C ASP A 69 -7.63 -1.39 11.86
N GLY A 70 -8.10 -0.93 10.71
CA GLY A 70 -8.31 0.49 10.43
C GLY A 70 -9.32 1.14 11.39
N VAL A 71 -10.44 0.47 11.71
CA VAL A 71 -11.36 0.95 12.74
C VAL A 71 -10.64 1.09 14.09
N ARG A 72 -9.93 0.06 14.53
CA ARG A 72 -9.24 0.10 15.84
C ARG A 72 -8.16 1.16 15.89
N SER A 73 -7.35 1.26 14.85
CA SER A 73 -6.25 2.23 14.72
C SER A 73 -6.75 3.67 14.81
N PHE A 74 -7.78 4.02 14.04
CA PHE A 74 -8.35 5.37 14.10
C PHE A 74 -9.04 5.67 15.43
N LEU A 75 -9.83 4.73 15.98
CA LEU A 75 -10.49 4.98 17.27
C LEU A 75 -9.46 5.16 18.41
N ALA A 76 -8.38 4.37 18.40
CA ALA A 76 -7.29 4.51 19.36
C ALA A 76 -6.58 5.88 19.24
N SER A 77 -6.47 6.46 18.04
CA SER A 77 -5.90 7.81 17.88
C SER A 77 -6.77 8.92 18.48
N ARG A 78 -8.04 8.61 18.78
CA ARG A 78 -8.99 9.49 19.48
C ARG A 78 -9.28 9.05 20.93
N ASP A 79 -8.48 8.12 21.48
CA ASP A 79 -8.69 7.51 22.80
C ASP A 79 -10.09 6.84 22.97
N ILE A 80 -10.77 6.50 21.88
CA ILE A 80 -12.07 5.84 21.88
C ILE A 80 -11.87 4.32 21.87
N HIS A 81 -12.51 3.65 22.84
CA HIS A 81 -12.44 2.20 22.98
C HIS A 81 -13.84 1.58 22.91
N LEU A 82 -14.08 0.83 21.83
CA LEU A 82 -15.33 0.08 21.64
C LEU A 82 -15.11 -1.42 21.86
N PRO A 83 -16.13 -2.17 22.30
CA PRO A 83 -16.11 -3.63 22.24
C PRO A 83 -15.88 -4.11 20.80
N GLU A 84 -15.24 -5.27 20.66
CA GLU A 84 -14.95 -5.86 19.36
C GLU A 84 -16.25 -6.11 18.55
N GLY A 85 -17.23 -6.78 19.17
CA GLY A 85 -18.49 -7.13 18.51
C GLY A 85 -18.39 -8.40 17.68
N THR A 86 -19.33 -8.58 16.76
CA THR A 86 -19.41 -9.73 15.85
C THR A 86 -19.90 -9.32 14.46
N ASP A 87 -19.69 -10.18 13.46
CA ASP A 87 -20.18 -9.95 12.09
C ASP A 87 -21.71 -9.81 12.00
N GLY A 88 -22.45 -10.35 12.97
CA GLY A 88 -23.91 -10.24 13.06
C GLY A 88 -24.42 -8.98 13.74
N ASP A 89 -23.52 -8.09 14.18
CA ASP A 89 -23.92 -6.88 14.90
C ASP A 89 -24.78 -5.97 14.00
N PRO A 90 -25.89 -5.42 14.53
CA PRO A 90 -26.71 -4.50 13.76
C PRO A 90 -25.93 -3.21 13.46
N PRO A 91 -26.24 -2.50 12.35
CA PRO A 91 -25.56 -1.26 11.99
C PRO A 91 -25.60 -0.17 13.08
N SER A 92 -26.54 -0.24 14.02
CA SER A 92 -26.66 0.70 15.14
C SER A 92 -25.78 0.38 16.35
N ALA A 93 -25.14 -0.81 16.40
CA ALA A 93 -24.28 -1.20 17.52
C ALA A 93 -23.01 -0.32 17.59
N LEU A 94 -22.48 -0.10 18.80
CA LEU A 94 -21.23 0.63 19.01
C LEU A 94 -20.09 -0.36 19.22
N THR A 95 -19.73 -1.07 18.15
CA THR A 95 -18.66 -2.07 18.13
C THR A 95 -17.75 -1.87 16.93
N VAL A 96 -16.53 -2.40 17.01
CA VAL A 96 -15.56 -2.37 15.91
C VAL A 96 -16.15 -3.04 14.65
N HIS A 97 -16.76 -4.21 14.80
CA HIS A 97 -17.43 -4.92 13.71
C HIS A 97 -18.58 -4.11 13.10
N ALA A 98 -19.44 -3.47 13.90
CA ALA A 98 -20.57 -2.70 13.37
C ALA A 98 -20.12 -1.47 12.56
N LEU A 99 -19.03 -0.80 12.96
CA LEU A 99 -18.43 0.30 12.19
C LEU A 99 -17.79 -0.21 10.89
N GLY A 100 -17.04 -1.31 10.96
CA GLY A 100 -16.48 -1.98 9.78
C GLY A 100 -17.56 -2.40 8.78
N ASN A 101 -18.67 -2.97 9.25
CA ASN A 101 -19.80 -3.37 8.41
C ASN A 101 -20.46 -2.17 7.72
N ARG A 102 -20.68 -1.07 8.44
CA ARG A 102 -21.18 0.19 7.86
C ARG A 102 -20.26 0.72 6.76
N LYS A 103 -18.95 0.81 7.03
CA LYS A 103 -17.96 1.22 6.01
C LYS A 103 -18.01 0.31 4.78
N ASN A 104 -18.16 -1.00 4.97
CA ASN A 104 -18.22 -1.93 3.85
C ASN A 104 -19.42 -1.68 2.94
N ILE A 105 -20.60 -1.47 3.53
CA ILE A 105 -21.81 -1.13 2.79
C ILE A 105 -21.60 0.15 1.98
N LEU A 106 -21.01 1.19 2.60
CA LEU A 106 -20.72 2.45 1.92
C LEU A 106 -19.75 2.28 0.74
N VAL A 107 -18.68 1.49 0.90
CA VAL A 107 -17.74 1.22 -0.20
C VAL A 107 -18.43 0.49 -1.34
N LEU A 108 -19.18 -0.59 -1.06
CA LEU A 108 -19.85 -1.37 -2.10
C LEU A 108 -20.89 -0.53 -2.87
N ASN A 109 -21.65 0.30 -2.17
CA ASN A 109 -22.59 1.23 -2.81
C ASN A 109 -21.86 2.20 -3.74
N LYS A 110 -20.79 2.85 -3.26
CA LYS A 110 -20.01 3.80 -4.07
C LYS A 110 -19.36 3.11 -5.28
N ILE A 111 -18.82 1.90 -5.12
CA ILE A 111 -18.28 1.11 -6.24
C ILE A 111 -19.36 0.80 -7.28
N THR A 112 -20.57 0.46 -6.83
CA THR A 112 -21.69 0.13 -7.72
C THR A 112 -22.18 1.37 -8.48
N GLU A 113 -22.22 2.53 -7.82
CA GLU A 113 -22.69 3.80 -8.39
C GLU A 113 -21.66 4.45 -9.32
N ASP A 114 -20.39 4.52 -8.89
CA ASP A 114 -19.33 5.26 -9.57
C ASP A 114 -18.54 4.38 -10.57
N GLY A 115 -18.61 3.04 -10.43
CA GLY A 115 -17.77 2.09 -11.15
C GLY A 115 -16.32 2.06 -10.65
N VAL A 116 -15.50 1.20 -11.26
CA VAL A 116 -14.06 1.08 -10.93
C VAL A 116 -13.24 1.32 -12.18
N GLN A 117 -12.42 2.37 -12.17
CA GLN A 117 -11.48 2.64 -13.25
C GLN A 117 -10.06 2.20 -12.86
N PRO A 118 -9.38 1.39 -13.70
CA PRO A 118 -7.96 1.16 -13.52
C PRO A 118 -7.17 2.41 -13.90
N TYR A 119 -6.01 2.62 -13.26
CA TYR A 119 -5.07 3.64 -13.73
C TYR A 119 -4.63 3.37 -15.17
N PRO A 120 -4.33 4.41 -15.98
CA PRO A 120 -3.97 4.25 -17.38
C PRO A 120 -2.85 3.22 -17.64
N GLY A 121 -1.81 3.19 -16.80
CA GLY A 121 -0.70 2.23 -16.94
C GLY A 121 -0.99 0.81 -16.46
N SER A 122 -2.04 0.58 -15.68
CA SER A 122 -2.26 -0.69 -14.99
C SER A 122 -2.47 -1.86 -15.96
N ARG A 123 -3.40 -1.73 -16.90
CA ARG A 123 -3.67 -2.77 -17.90
C ARG A 123 -2.45 -2.98 -18.82
N PRO A 124 -1.88 -1.95 -19.47
CA PRO A 124 -0.70 -2.11 -20.32
C PRO A 124 0.47 -2.78 -19.59
N TYR A 125 0.72 -2.42 -18.32
CA TYR A 125 1.81 -2.99 -17.55
C TYR A 125 1.56 -4.47 -17.19
N LEU A 126 0.35 -4.82 -16.78
CA LEU A 126 -0.04 -6.22 -16.52
C LEU A 126 0.06 -7.07 -17.80
N GLU A 127 -0.39 -6.56 -18.94
CA GLU A 127 -0.26 -7.23 -20.24
C GLU A 127 1.21 -7.38 -20.67
N ALA A 128 2.05 -6.38 -20.42
CA ALA A 128 3.48 -6.47 -20.66
C ALA A 128 4.15 -7.52 -19.76
N CYS A 129 3.79 -7.58 -18.47
CA CYS A 129 4.23 -8.63 -17.55
C CYS A 129 3.77 -10.02 -18.02
N ALA A 130 2.54 -10.12 -18.55
CA ALA A 130 2.01 -11.32 -19.17
C ALA A 130 2.85 -11.77 -20.38
N GLY A 131 3.08 -10.87 -21.33
CA GLY A 131 3.87 -11.13 -22.53
C GLY A 131 5.33 -11.49 -22.26
N ALA A 132 5.90 -11.00 -21.15
CA ALA A 132 7.25 -11.33 -20.69
C ALA A 132 7.33 -12.60 -19.81
N GLY A 133 6.20 -13.29 -19.58
CA GLY A 133 6.15 -14.52 -18.79
C GLY A 133 6.27 -14.32 -17.27
N LYS A 134 6.12 -13.09 -16.75
CA LYS A 134 6.30 -12.77 -15.32
C LYS A 134 5.04 -13.02 -14.50
N ALA A 135 5.03 -14.02 -13.61
CA ALA A 135 3.92 -14.38 -12.72
C ALA A 135 3.25 -13.15 -12.08
N ARG A 136 1.93 -13.13 -11.92
CA ARG A 136 1.19 -11.93 -11.47
C ARG A 136 0.22 -12.29 -10.36
N ALA A 137 0.28 -11.55 -9.25
CA ALA A 137 -0.67 -11.69 -8.16
C ALA A 137 -1.26 -10.35 -7.75
N LEU A 138 -2.49 -10.42 -7.25
CA LEU A 138 -3.16 -9.34 -6.53
C LEU A 138 -3.01 -9.59 -5.03
N VAL A 139 -2.59 -8.57 -4.28
CA VAL A 139 -2.39 -8.65 -2.84
C VAL A 139 -3.01 -7.42 -2.18
N SER A 140 -4.18 -7.55 -1.55
CA SER A 140 -4.91 -6.42 -0.96
C SER A 140 -5.44 -6.75 0.43
N SER A 141 -5.47 -5.76 1.31
CA SER A 141 -6.10 -5.87 2.63
C SER A 141 -7.65 -5.85 2.57
N SER A 142 -8.22 -5.51 1.41
CA SER A 142 -9.67 -5.42 1.20
C SER A 142 -10.28 -6.79 0.91
N ALA A 143 -11.38 -7.13 1.59
CA ALA A 143 -12.20 -8.30 1.24
C ALA A 143 -12.92 -8.13 -0.11
N ASN A 144 -13.03 -6.89 -0.63
CA ASN A 144 -13.72 -6.59 -1.89
C ASN A 144 -12.78 -6.65 -3.11
N ALA A 145 -11.50 -7.01 -2.92
CA ALA A 145 -10.49 -6.94 -3.97
C ALA A 145 -10.85 -7.74 -5.23
N GLY A 146 -11.46 -8.92 -5.06
CA GLY A 146 -11.92 -9.74 -6.19
C GLY A 146 -13.04 -9.09 -7.01
N GLU A 147 -13.92 -8.31 -6.38
CA GLU A 147 -14.99 -7.61 -7.07
C GLU A 147 -14.47 -6.39 -7.83
N VAL A 148 -13.60 -5.61 -7.18
CA VAL A 148 -12.92 -4.45 -7.79
C VAL A 148 -12.06 -4.88 -8.99
N ALA A 149 -11.32 -5.99 -8.89
CA ALA A 149 -10.54 -6.53 -10.00
C ALA A 149 -11.40 -6.98 -11.19
N ARG A 150 -12.60 -7.55 -10.93
CA ARG A 150 -13.56 -7.88 -12.00
C ARG A 150 -14.17 -6.63 -12.63
N ALA A 151 -14.62 -5.68 -11.80
CA ALA A 151 -15.26 -4.45 -12.27
C ALA A 151 -14.32 -3.59 -13.13
N SER A 152 -13.01 -3.57 -12.79
CA SER A 152 -11.95 -2.93 -13.59
C SER A 152 -11.51 -3.73 -14.81
N GLY A 153 -11.99 -4.97 -14.97
CA GLY A 153 -11.60 -5.90 -16.04
C GLY A 153 -10.16 -6.42 -15.94
N LEU A 154 -9.51 -6.30 -14.78
CA LEU A 154 -8.13 -6.74 -14.57
C LEU A 154 -8.01 -8.18 -14.07
N ALA A 155 -9.11 -8.77 -13.59
CA ALA A 155 -9.12 -10.09 -12.95
C ALA A 155 -8.40 -11.18 -13.77
N ASP A 156 -8.63 -11.24 -15.09
CA ASP A 156 -8.05 -12.28 -15.96
C ASP A 156 -6.55 -12.14 -16.18
N LEU A 157 -5.95 -10.99 -15.82
CA LEU A 157 -4.51 -10.73 -15.92
C LEU A 157 -3.76 -11.16 -14.64
N LEU A 158 -4.47 -11.56 -13.59
CA LEU A 158 -3.95 -11.88 -12.27
C LEU A 158 -4.15 -13.38 -11.99
N GLN A 159 -3.07 -14.09 -11.68
CA GLN A 159 -3.10 -15.55 -11.53
C GLN A 159 -3.45 -15.99 -10.12
N VAL A 160 -3.00 -15.19 -9.15
CA VAL A 160 -3.19 -15.43 -7.72
C VAL A 160 -3.82 -14.19 -7.11
N ARG A 161 -4.67 -14.41 -6.11
CA ARG A 161 -5.29 -13.35 -5.31
C ARG A 161 -5.14 -13.69 -3.84
N VAL A 162 -4.54 -12.77 -3.09
CA VAL A 162 -4.52 -12.76 -1.63
C VAL A 162 -5.24 -11.49 -1.20
N ASP A 163 -6.44 -11.63 -0.68
CA ASP A 163 -7.34 -10.54 -0.31
C ASP A 163 -7.74 -10.61 1.18
N GLY A 164 -8.58 -9.68 1.63
CA GLY A 164 -9.09 -9.66 3.01
C GLY A 164 -9.81 -10.95 3.43
N GLU A 165 -10.46 -11.66 2.50
CA GLU A 165 -11.05 -12.97 2.79
C GLU A 165 -9.96 -14.02 3.05
N THR A 166 -8.92 -14.03 2.21
CA THR A 166 -7.78 -14.94 2.33
C THR A 166 -7.02 -14.69 3.64
N ILE A 167 -6.82 -13.42 4.00
CA ILE A 167 -6.20 -13.00 5.27
C ILE A 167 -6.96 -13.59 6.45
N ALA A 168 -8.28 -13.39 6.50
CA ALA A 168 -9.11 -13.89 7.58
C ALA A 168 -9.14 -15.43 7.64
N GLN A 169 -9.30 -16.10 6.49
CA GLN A 169 -9.36 -17.56 6.41
C GLN A 169 -8.07 -18.25 6.86
N ARG A 170 -6.92 -17.63 6.58
CA ARG A 170 -5.60 -18.23 6.84
C ARG A 170 -4.90 -17.64 8.07
N GLY A 171 -5.48 -16.64 8.72
CA GLY A 171 -4.89 -15.96 9.87
C GLY A 171 -3.58 -15.26 9.55
N LEU A 172 -3.48 -14.63 8.36
CA LEU A 172 -2.27 -13.91 7.96
C LEU A 172 -2.20 -12.56 8.69
N ALA A 173 -1.01 -12.13 9.09
CA ALA A 173 -0.84 -10.76 9.53
C ALA A 173 -0.97 -9.79 8.34
N GLY A 174 -1.74 -8.72 8.52
CA GLY A 174 -1.86 -7.67 7.51
C GLY A 174 -0.59 -6.81 7.42
N LYS A 175 -0.53 -5.95 6.39
CA LYS A 175 0.53 -4.94 6.26
C LYS A 175 0.60 -4.09 7.54
N PRO A 176 1.78 -3.76 8.08
CA PRO A 176 3.11 -3.87 7.46
C PRO A 176 3.82 -5.23 7.61
N ALA A 177 3.15 -6.26 8.15
CA ALA A 177 3.71 -7.60 8.13
C ALA A 177 3.78 -8.14 6.68
N PRO A 178 4.80 -8.93 6.32
CA PRO A 178 5.01 -9.40 4.95
C PRO A 178 4.13 -10.59 4.56
N ASP A 179 3.34 -11.15 5.48
CA ASP A 179 2.65 -12.44 5.34
C ASP A 179 1.77 -12.52 4.09
N THR A 180 1.07 -11.44 3.73
CA THR A 180 0.18 -11.41 2.56
C THR A 180 0.95 -11.51 1.24
N PHE A 181 2.04 -10.77 1.10
CA PHE A 181 2.91 -10.87 -0.07
C PHE A 181 3.65 -12.22 -0.10
N LEU A 182 4.12 -12.72 1.06
CA LEU A 182 4.78 -14.03 1.15
C LEU A 182 3.83 -15.17 0.78
N ALA A 183 2.56 -15.07 1.15
CA ALA A 183 1.53 -16.02 0.75
C ALA A 183 1.32 -16.00 -0.77
N ALA A 184 1.23 -14.82 -1.37
CA ALA A 184 1.07 -14.68 -2.83
C ALA A 184 2.29 -15.24 -3.60
N ALA A 185 3.50 -14.94 -3.15
CA ALA A 185 4.74 -15.46 -3.74
C ALA A 185 4.78 -16.99 -3.69
N ARG A 186 4.39 -17.58 -2.55
CA ARG A 186 4.30 -19.02 -2.35
C ARG A 186 3.28 -19.67 -3.30
N GLU A 187 2.11 -19.06 -3.47
CA GLU A 187 1.09 -19.57 -4.42
C GLU A 187 1.54 -19.48 -5.88
N LEU A 188 2.31 -18.45 -6.24
CA LEU A 188 2.95 -18.35 -7.55
C LEU A 188 4.13 -19.32 -7.72
N GLY A 189 4.62 -19.94 -6.65
CA GLY A 189 5.80 -20.80 -6.67
C GLY A 189 7.11 -20.03 -6.92
N VAL A 190 7.15 -18.74 -6.59
CA VAL A 190 8.31 -17.87 -6.80
C VAL A 190 8.90 -17.46 -5.45
N PRO A 191 10.23 -17.59 -5.23
CA PRO A 191 10.84 -17.13 -3.99
C PRO A 191 10.81 -15.59 -3.90
N PRO A 192 10.70 -15.00 -2.69
CA PRO A 192 10.56 -13.54 -2.52
C PRO A 192 11.64 -12.74 -3.22
N GLU A 193 12.89 -13.20 -3.23
CA GLU A 193 14.04 -12.53 -3.85
C GLU A 193 13.93 -12.44 -5.38
N ARG A 194 12.97 -13.18 -5.99
CA ARG A 194 12.66 -13.14 -7.42
C ARG A 194 11.28 -12.54 -7.69
N ALA A 195 10.68 -11.88 -6.71
CA ALA A 195 9.38 -11.23 -6.84
C ALA A 195 9.52 -9.73 -6.56
N ALA A 196 8.78 -8.93 -7.32
CA ALA A 196 8.64 -7.49 -7.11
C ALA A 196 7.28 -7.18 -6.47
N VAL A 197 7.28 -6.29 -5.48
CA VAL A 197 6.07 -5.76 -4.84
C VAL A 197 5.77 -4.37 -5.38
N PHE A 198 4.50 -4.08 -5.65
CA PHE A 198 4.02 -2.77 -6.12
C PHE A 198 2.99 -2.24 -5.13
N GLU A 199 3.28 -1.07 -4.54
CA GLU A 199 2.53 -0.51 -3.42
C GLU A 199 2.56 1.03 -3.46
N ASP A 200 1.51 1.70 -3.01
CA ASP A 200 1.35 3.15 -2.91
C ASP A 200 1.30 3.67 -1.46
N ALA A 201 1.28 2.81 -0.44
CA ALA A 201 1.21 3.13 0.98
C ALA A 201 2.48 2.67 1.73
N GLU A 202 2.87 3.45 2.74
CA GLU A 202 4.06 3.20 3.56
C GLU A 202 4.06 1.80 4.19
N ALA A 203 2.91 1.37 4.72
CA ALA A 203 2.77 0.07 5.38
C ALA A 203 3.04 -1.09 4.41
N GLY A 204 2.59 -0.99 3.15
CA GLY A 204 2.80 -2.06 2.19
C GLY A 204 4.17 -2.06 1.56
N VAL A 205 4.79 -0.89 1.35
CA VAL A 205 6.20 -0.79 1.00
C VAL A 205 7.06 -1.44 2.10
N ALA A 206 6.78 -1.12 3.37
CA ALA A 206 7.45 -1.73 4.50
C ALA A 206 7.25 -3.26 4.55
N ALA A 207 6.07 -3.76 4.20
CA ALA A 207 5.81 -5.20 4.08
C ALA A 207 6.63 -5.86 2.97
N GLY A 208 6.75 -5.23 1.80
CA GLY A 208 7.62 -5.69 0.71
C GLY A 208 9.09 -5.75 1.16
N ARG A 209 9.56 -4.72 1.87
CA ARG A 209 10.92 -4.69 2.40
C ARG A 209 11.17 -5.77 3.46
N ALA A 210 10.25 -5.91 4.42
CA ALA A 210 10.34 -6.89 5.50
C ALA A 210 10.28 -8.34 4.99
N GLY A 211 9.59 -8.57 3.87
CA GLY A 211 9.47 -9.89 3.24
C GLY A 211 10.70 -10.33 2.45
N GLY A 212 11.72 -9.48 2.32
CA GLY A 212 12.91 -9.80 1.52
C GLY A 212 12.63 -9.89 0.02
N PHE A 213 11.63 -9.14 -0.45
CA PHE A 213 11.31 -9.11 -1.88
C PHE A 213 12.46 -8.50 -2.69
N GLY A 214 12.72 -9.07 -3.87
CA GLY A 214 13.87 -8.70 -4.70
C GLY A 214 13.80 -7.28 -5.25
N TYR A 215 12.61 -6.70 -5.28
CA TYR A 215 12.39 -5.32 -5.67
C TYR A 215 11.08 -4.77 -5.09
N VAL A 216 11.07 -3.52 -4.65
CA VAL A 216 9.87 -2.82 -4.16
C VAL A 216 9.66 -1.55 -4.96
N VAL A 217 8.52 -1.47 -5.65
CA VAL A 217 8.09 -0.33 -6.45
C VAL A 217 7.04 0.44 -5.65
N GLY A 218 7.38 1.68 -5.29
CA GLY A 218 6.45 2.65 -4.75
C GLY A 218 5.66 3.38 -5.85
N LEU A 219 4.37 3.65 -5.62
CA LEU A 219 3.53 4.47 -6.49
C LEU A 219 3.18 5.77 -5.79
N ASP A 220 3.72 6.89 -6.27
CA ASP A 220 3.37 8.20 -5.73
C ASP A 220 2.01 8.68 -6.28
N ARG A 221 0.98 8.66 -5.43
CA ARG A 221 -0.38 9.11 -5.77
C ARG A 221 -0.76 10.50 -5.28
N VAL A 222 -0.03 11.01 -4.30
CA VAL A 222 -0.44 12.21 -3.53
C VAL A 222 0.54 13.38 -3.74
N GLY A 223 1.79 13.09 -4.10
CA GLY A 223 2.86 14.09 -4.17
C GLY A 223 3.28 14.58 -2.79
N HIS A 224 3.69 15.85 -2.67
CA HIS A 224 3.94 16.52 -1.39
C HIS A 224 4.92 15.81 -0.43
N GLY A 225 5.90 15.07 -0.96
CA GLY A 225 6.88 14.33 -0.15
C GLY A 225 6.56 12.84 0.01
N HIS A 226 5.41 12.38 -0.49
CA HIS A 226 5.00 10.98 -0.46
C HIS A 226 6.03 10.05 -1.10
N ALA A 227 6.62 10.41 -2.25
CA ALA A 227 7.69 9.63 -2.85
C ALA A 227 8.91 9.45 -1.93
N ASP A 228 9.25 10.43 -1.10
CA ASP A 228 10.36 10.33 -0.16
C ASP A 228 9.99 9.47 1.05
N ALA A 229 8.74 9.54 1.50
CA ALA A 229 8.16 8.65 2.50
C ALA A 229 8.20 7.17 2.07
N LEU A 230 7.78 6.86 0.84
CA LEU A 230 7.85 5.50 0.29
C LEU A 230 9.31 5.01 0.22
N ARG A 231 10.25 5.86 -0.21
CA ARG A 231 11.68 5.49 -0.21
C ARG A 231 12.20 5.24 1.20
N ALA A 232 11.81 6.05 2.17
CA ALA A 232 12.19 5.87 3.57
C ALA A 232 11.70 4.54 4.16
N HIS A 233 10.55 4.04 3.68
CA HIS A 233 9.97 2.75 4.07
C HIS A 233 10.48 1.54 3.27
N GLY A 234 11.35 1.76 2.28
CA GLY A 234 12.08 0.69 1.60
C GLY A 234 11.72 0.46 0.14
N ALA A 235 11.07 1.41 -0.53
CA ALA A 235 10.91 1.37 -1.99
C ALA A 235 12.27 1.54 -2.68
N ASP A 236 12.59 0.66 -3.63
CA ASP A 236 13.81 0.73 -4.46
C ASP A 236 13.65 1.78 -5.57
N VAL A 237 12.43 1.92 -6.09
CA VAL A 237 12.05 2.95 -7.06
C VAL A 237 10.65 3.46 -6.72
N VAL A 238 10.40 4.73 -7.04
CA VAL A 238 9.07 5.32 -6.95
C VAL A 238 8.71 5.93 -8.29
N VAL A 239 7.52 5.59 -8.80
CA VAL A 239 6.96 6.10 -10.05
C VAL A 239 5.56 6.66 -9.81
N THR A 240 5.02 7.43 -10.75
CA THR A 240 3.68 8.01 -10.62
C THR A 240 2.60 7.17 -11.30
N ASP A 241 2.99 6.40 -12.31
CA ASP A 241 2.14 5.45 -13.02
C ASP A 241 2.95 4.23 -13.43
N LEU A 242 2.32 3.05 -13.49
CA LEU A 242 2.99 1.81 -13.91
C LEU A 242 3.52 1.90 -15.36
N GLY A 243 2.96 2.78 -16.19
CA GLY A 243 3.44 3.08 -17.53
C GLY A 243 4.85 3.68 -17.55
N ASP A 244 5.27 4.37 -16.49
CA ASP A 244 6.61 4.99 -16.38
C ASP A 244 7.72 3.92 -16.45
N LEU A 245 7.44 2.74 -15.87
CA LEU A 245 8.36 1.59 -15.88
C LEU A 245 8.53 0.96 -17.27
N LEU A 246 7.60 1.19 -18.19
CA LEU A 246 7.72 0.70 -19.57
C LEU A 246 8.68 1.55 -20.40
N ALA A 247 8.87 2.81 -20.01
CA ALA A 247 9.64 3.81 -20.72
C ALA A 247 11.09 3.92 -20.22
N ASP A 248 11.35 3.73 -18.92
CA ASP A 248 12.65 4.01 -18.31
C ASP A 248 13.55 2.77 -18.12
N ALA A 249 14.77 2.88 -18.66
CA ALA A 249 15.84 1.92 -18.44
C ALA A 249 16.58 2.22 -17.12
N TYR A 250 16.23 1.47 -16.07
CA TYR A 250 16.95 1.22 -14.80
C TYR A 250 18.07 2.22 -14.40
N PRO A 251 17.87 3.13 -13.42
CA PRO A 251 18.99 3.75 -12.72
C PRO A 251 19.67 2.71 -11.80
N PRO A 252 21.02 2.74 -11.66
CA PRO A 252 21.73 1.80 -10.80
C PRO A 252 21.36 2.01 -9.32
N PRO A 253 21.39 0.93 -8.50
CA PRO A 253 21.05 1.03 -7.08
C PRO A 253 22.09 1.90 -6.35
N PRO A 254 21.68 2.61 -5.27
CA PRO A 254 22.60 3.40 -4.47
C PRO A 254 23.67 2.49 -3.82
N PRO A 255 24.92 2.97 -3.66
CA PRO A 255 25.97 2.17 -3.05
C PRO A 255 25.63 1.85 -1.58
N SER A 256 25.73 0.58 -1.22
CA SER A 256 25.58 0.11 0.15
C SER A 256 26.63 0.75 1.06
N THR A 257 26.17 1.39 2.13
CA THR A 257 27.02 1.97 3.18
C THR A 257 27.56 0.89 4.13
N THR A 258 28.31 -0.06 3.58
CA THR A 258 29.11 -1.03 4.35
C THR A 258 30.40 -1.33 3.60
N ASP A 259 31.28 -0.33 3.49
CA ASP A 259 32.74 -0.48 3.59
C ASP A 259 33.41 0.87 3.34
N ALA A 260 33.54 1.69 4.40
CA ALA A 260 34.44 2.83 4.41
C ALA A 260 35.00 3.05 5.82
N ALA A 261 35.59 2.00 6.39
CA ALA A 261 36.42 2.11 7.58
C ALA A 261 37.67 1.23 7.43
N GLY A 262 38.53 1.58 6.47
CA GLY A 262 39.84 0.96 6.36
C GLY A 262 40.71 1.57 5.26
N GLY A 263 41.59 2.52 5.60
CA GLY A 263 42.58 2.98 4.61
C GLY A 263 43.31 4.28 4.90
N ARG A 264 44.11 4.29 5.97
CA ARG A 264 45.18 5.25 6.35
C ARG A 264 45.80 6.14 5.24
N ALA A 265 45.83 7.44 5.55
CA ALA A 265 47.00 8.32 5.74
C ALA A 265 48.18 8.34 4.74
N ARG A 266 48.48 9.55 4.23
CA ARG A 266 49.79 10.25 4.07
C ARG A 266 49.45 11.63 3.46
N GLY A 267 49.87 12.81 3.91
CA GLY A 267 50.99 13.21 4.75
C GLY A 267 51.81 14.28 4.02
N ARG A 268 51.90 15.48 4.62
CA ARG A 268 52.75 16.67 4.31
C ARG A 268 52.21 17.63 3.24
N ALA A 269 52.29 18.97 3.31
CA ALA A 269 52.65 20.03 4.27
C ALA A 269 53.38 21.13 3.47
N ALA A 270 52.83 22.35 3.52
CA ALA A 270 53.45 23.68 3.46
C ALA A 270 54.45 24.03 2.31
N SER A 271 54.21 25.15 1.61
CA SER A 271 54.80 26.46 2.00
C SER A 271 54.54 27.60 0.99
N ARG A 272 54.14 28.76 1.54
CA ARG A 272 54.56 30.16 1.26
C ARG A 272 54.56 30.75 -0.17
N ALA A 273 53.71 31.78 -0.29
CA ALA A 273 54.03 33.21 -0.52
C ALA A 273 54.84 33.65 -1.76
N GLY A 274 54.24 34.58 -2.53
CA GLY A 274 54.93 35.80 -2.96
C GLY A 274 54.59 36.37 -4.35
N ARG A 275 54.03 37.60 -4.34
CA ARG A 275 54.14 38.68 -5.36
C ARG A 275 53.44 38.41 -6.71
N GLY A 276 52.76 39.32 -7.38
CA GLY A 276 52.56 40.77 -7.25
C GLY A 276 52.11 41.30 -8.63
N ARG A 277 51.42 42.45 -8.59
CA ARG A 277 50.74 43.18 -9.68
C ARG A 277 49.35 42.67 -10.08
#